data_AF-A0A1X7MY56-F1
#
_entry.id   AF-A0A1X7MY56-F1
#
_cell.length_a   1.000
_cell.length_b   1.000
_cell.length_c   1.000
_cell.angle_alpha   90.00
_cell.angle_beta   90.00
_cell.angle_gamma   90.00
#
_symmetry.space_group_name_H-M   'P 1'
#
loop_
_entity.id
_entity.type
_entity.pdbx_description
1 polymer ?
#
loop_
_entity_poly.entity_id
_entity_poly.type
_entity_poly.pdbx_seq_one_letter_code
_entity_poly.pdbx_strand_id
1 'polypeptide(L)' 'MSKAIYQLEPLTCPSCIKKIETTLSKTIGVESVKVLFNSSKVKTEFDESTIEASEIKETIQKLGYPVLSSKVS' A
#
# COMPACT_ATOMS: atom_id res chain seq x y z
N MET A 1 -3.92 3.17 15.53
CA MET A 1 -3.36 2.13 14.64
C MET A 1 -4.49 1.64 13.77
N SER A 2 -4.43 2.04 12.51
CA SER A 2 -5.53 1.91 11.58
C SER A 2 -5.08 1.09 10.39
N LYS A 3 -6.01 0.36 9.77
CA LYS A 3 -5.71 -0.61 8.73
C LYS A 3 -6.27 -0.10 7.42
N ALA A 4 -5.43 -0.06 6.40
CA ALA A 4 -5.86 0.24 5.04
C ALA A 4 -5.66 -0.95 4.11
N ILE A 5 -6.61 -1.13 3.19
CA ILE A 5 -6.55 -2.10 2.11
C ILE A 5 -6.70 -1.35 0.80
N TYR A 6 -5.66 -1.41 -0.04
CA TYR A 6 -5.63 -0.83 -1.37
C TYR A 6 -5.78 -1.93 -2.42
N GLN A 7 -6.76 -1.81 -3.29
CA GLN A 7 -6.89 -2.63 -4.48
C GLN A 7 -6.06 -1.98 -5.59
N LEU A 8 -5.12 -2.73 -6.14
CA LEU A 8 -4.32 -2.35 -7.29
C LEU A 8 -4.89 -2.98 -8.56
N GLU A 9 -4.42 -2.47 -9.68
CA GLU A 9 -4.49 -3.17 -10.95
C GLU A 9 -3.74 -4.52 -10.91
N PRO A 10 -4.07 -5.47 -11.81
CA PRO A 10 -3.42 -6.76 -11.91
C PRO A 10 -1.90 -6.61 -11.99
N LEU A 11 -1.19 -7.04 -10.94
CA LEU A 11 0.26 -7.06 -10.93
C LEU A 11 0.74 -8.20 -11.83
N THR A 12 1.54 -7.89 -12.85
CA THR A 12 2.03 -8.88 -13.82
C THR A 12 3.44 -9.39 -13.52
N CYS A 13 4.16 -8.79 -12.57
CA CYS A 13 5.54 -9.17 -12.24
C CYS A 13 5.78 -9.31 -10.73
N PRO A 14 6.41 -10.41 -10.27
CA PRO A 14 6.76 -10.60 -8.86
C PRO A 14 7.72 -9.54 -8.31
N SER A 15 8.57 -8.95 -9.17
CA SER A 15 9.51 -7.90 -8.76
C SER A 15 8.80 -6.60 -8.33
N CYS A 16 7.60 -6.34 -8.85
CA CYS A 16 6.77 -5.19 -8.48
C CYS A 16 6.36 -5.22 -7.00
N ILE A 17 6.10 -6.41 -6.47
CA ILE A 17 5.68 -6.64 -5.09
C ILE A 17 6.71 -6.07 -4.12
N LYS A 18 7.96 -6.49 -4.29
CA LYS A 18 9.05 -6.16 -3.37
C LYS A 18 9.33 -4.65 -3.36
N LYS A 19 9.14 -3.98 -4.50
CA LYS A 19 9.28 -2.52 -4.61
C LYS A 19 8.21 -1.78 -3.80
N ILE A 20 6.95 -2.20 -3.90
CA ILE A 20 5.84 -1.61 -3.15
C ILE A 20 6.07 -1.82 -1.64
N GLU A 21 6.33 -3.06 -1.23
CA GLU A 21 6.53 -3.43 0.18
C GLU A 21 7.69 -2.64 0.80
N THR A 22 8.85 -2.63 0.13
CA THR A 22 10.03 -1.90 0.63
C THR A 22 9.80 -0.39 0.73
N THR A 23 9.06 0.21 -0.21
CA THR A 23 8.80 1.65 -0.20
C THR A 23 7.85 2.02 0.93
N LEU A 24 6.74 1.27 1.06
CA LEU A 24 5.74 1.52 2.09
C LEU A 24 6.31 1.24 3.49
N SER A 25 7.10 0.18 3.68
CA SER A 25 7.74 -0.09 4.97
C SER A 25 8.79 0.96 5.38
N LYS A 26 9.28 1.77 4.45
CA LYS A 26 10.17 2.91 4.75
C LYS A 26 9.41 4.21 4.97
N THR A 27 8.10 4.22 4.76
CA THR A 27 7.27 5.40 4.92
C THR A 27 7.01 5.63 6.41
N ILE A 28 7.26 6.86 6.87
CA ILE A 28 7.08 7.21 8.28
C ILE A 28 5.60 7.05 8.66
N GLY A 29 5.34 6.46 9.83
CA GLY A 29 3.98 6.16 10.28
C GLY A 29 3.40 4.85 9.74
N VAL A 30 4.08 4.16 8.81
CA VAL A 30 3.69 2.81 8.38
C VAL A 30 4.41 1.77 9.25
N GLU A 31 3.62 0.92 9.89
CA GLU A 31 4.09 -0.10 10.83
C GLU A 31 4.18 -1.48 10.19
N SER A 32 3.23 -1.82 9.32
CA SER A 32 3.23 -3.09 8.62
C SER A 32 2.68 -2.96 7.22
N VAL A 33 3.23 -3.74 6.29
CA VAL A 33 2.81 -3.81 4.90
C VAL A 33 2.77 -5.26 4.47
N LYS A 34 1.68 -5.64 3.79
CA LYS A 34 1.51 -6.97 3.23
C LYS A 34 0.88 -6.87 1.86
N VAL A 35 1.64 -7.26 0.83
CA VAL A 35 1.18 -7.27 -0.54
C VAL A 35 0.64 -8.65 -0.92
N LEU A 36 -0.64 -8.70 -1.30
CA LEU A 36 -1.36 -9.89 -1.72
C LEU A 36 -1.42 -9.91 -3.26
N PHE A 37 -0.36 -10.43 -3.89
CA PHE A 37 -0.23 -10.49 -5.35
C PHE A 37 -1.40 -11.20 -6.04
N ASN A 38 -1.79 -12.39 -5.54
CA ASN A 38 -2.90 -13.18 -6.10
C ASN A 38 -4.24 -12.42 -6.13
N SER A 39 -4.44 -11.45 -5.24
CA SER A 39 -5.65 -10.64 -5.18
C SER A 39 -5.43 -9.19 -5.62
N SER A 40 -4.22 -8.84 -6.06
CA SER A 40 -3.79 -7.47 -6.35
C SER A 40 -4.17 -6.48 -5.25
N LYS A 41 -3.95 -6.86 -3.98
CA LYS A 41 -4.28 -6.03 -2.80
C LYS A 41 -3.03 -5.69 -2.01
N VAL A 42 -2.98 -4.52 -1.40
CA VAL A 42 -1.97 -4.13 -0.41
C VAL A 42 -2.68 -3.86 0.89
N LYS A 43 -2.29 -4.55 1.96
CA LYS A 43 -2.74 -4.28 3.31
C LYS A 43 -1.66 -3.53 4.05
N THR A 44 -2.00 -2.43 4.70
CA THR A 44 -1.06 -1.66 5.51
C THR A 44 -1.65 -1.39 6.88
N GLU A 45 -0.80 -1.38 7.90
CA GLU A 45 -1.13 -0.86 9.22
C GLU A 45 -0.30 0.40 9.42
N PHE A 46 -0.97 1.49 9.80
CA PHE A 46 -0.34 2.81 9.89
C PHE A 46 -0.92 3.60 11.06
N ASP A 47 -0.19 4.62 11.47
CA ASP A 47 -0.62 5.59 12.48
C ASP A 47 -1.25 6.81 11.80
N GLU A 48 -2.56 6.96 11.94
CA GLU A 48 -3.34 8.10 11.44
C GLU A 48 -2.91 9.45 12.04
N SER A 49 -2.16 9.44 13.15
CA SER A 49 -1.57 10.65 13.74
C SER A 49 -0.35 11.15 12.96
N THR A 50 0.26 10.27 12.16
CA THR A 50 1.54 10.50 11.48
C THR A 50 1.40 10.52 9.96
N ILE A 51 0.50 9.69 9.40
CA ILE A 51 0.27 9.60 7.96
C ILE A 51 -1.20 9.26 7.66
N GLU A 52 -1.74 9.83 6.59
CA GLU A 52 -3.07 9.48 6.12
C GLU A 52 -3.08 8.34 5.10
N ALA A 53 -4.20 7.60 5.03
CA ALA A 53 -4.40 6.58 4.00
C ALA A 53 -4.29 7.15 2.57
N SER A 54 -4.64 8.43 2.39
CA SER A 54 -4.52 9.14 1.12
C SER A 54 -3.07 9.29 0.67
N GLU A 55 -2.14 9.58 1.59
CA GLU A 55 -0.70 9.71 1.29
C GLU A 55 -0.07 8.36 0.94
N ILE A 56 -0.48 7.30 1.64
CA ILE A 56 -0.08 5.93 1.33
C ILE A 56 -0.54 5.56 -0.09
N LYS A 57 -1.81 5.87 -0.42
CA LYS A 57 -2.35 5.67 -1.77
C LYS A 57 -1.54 6.43 -2.82
N GLU A 58 -1.25 7.71 -2.60
CA GLU A 58 -0.45 8.51 -3.52
C GLU A 58 0.95 7.92 -3.72
N THR A 59 1.58 7.44 -2.65
CA THR A 59 2.91 6.82 -2.72
C THR A 59 2.89 5.60 -3.64
N ILE A 60 1.85 4.77 -3.55
CA ILE A 60 1.67 3.61 -4.43
C ILE A 60 1.47 4.05 -5.89
N GLN A 61 0.67 5.10 -6.11
CA GLN A 61 0.44 5.65 -7.45
C GLN A 61 1.71 6.26 -8.06
N LYS A 62 2.51 6.98 -7.28
CA LYS A 62 3.80 7.56 -7.69
C LYS A 62 4.83 6.50 -8.09
N LEU A 63 4.73 5.29 -7.54
CA LEU A 63 5.55 4.15 -7.95
C LEU A 63 5.14 3.55 -9.30
N GLY A 64 4.02 3.99 -9.87
CA GLY A 64 3.46 3.50 -11.13
C GLY A 64 2.43 2.39 -10.95
N TYR A 65 1.84 2.25 -9.76
CA TYR A 65 0.80 1.25 -9.48
C TYR A 65 -0.53 1.94 -9.19
N PRO A 66 -1.48 1.97 -10.15
CA PRO A 66 -2.77 2.60 -9.95
C PRO A 66 -3.59 1.88 -8.87
N VAL A 67 -4.14 2.66 -7.94
CA VAL A 67 -5.01 2.17 -6.88
C VAL A 67 -6.46 2.35 -7.32
N LEU A 68 -7.17 1.25 -7.54
CA LEU A 68 -8.56 1.20 -7.98
C LEU A 68 -9.55 1.54 -6.84
N SER A 69 -9.26 1.06 -5.64
CA SER A 69 -10.09 1.34 -4.46
C SER A 69 -9.27 1.26 -3.18
N SER A 70 -9.64 2.04 -2.16
CA SER A 70 -9.03 2.01 -0.83
C SER A 70 -10.11 1.84 0.22
N LYS A 71 -9.89 0.94 1.19
CA LYS A 71 -10.75 0.77 2.37
C LYS A 71 -9.92 0.96 3.62
N VAL A 72 -10.30 1.91 4.46
CA VAL A 72 -9.70 2.17 5.77
C VAL A 72 -10.62 1.60 6.86
N SER A 73 -10.05 1.04 7.92
CA SER A 73 -10.77 0.43 9.05
C SER A 73 -9.99 0.56 10.34
#